data_AF-A0A8T1K7E1-F1
#
_entry.id   AF-A0A8T1K7E1-F1
#
_cell.length_a   1.000
_cell.length_b   1.000
_cell.length_c   1.000
_cell.angle_alpha   90.00
_cell.angle_beta   90.00
_cell.angle_gamma   90.00
#
_symmetry.space_group_name_H-M   'P 1'
#
loop_
_entity.id
_entity.type
_entity.pdbx_description
1 polymer ?
#
loop_
_entity_poly.entity_id
_entity_poly.type
_entity_poly.pdbx_seq_one_letter_code
_entity_poly.pdbx_strand_id
1 'polypeptide(L)'
;MPTIAQLRAEIDWLNQAMADRTRVPSNLPKYTGKRGEDVREWLFQIENAYRINNIQIEDTRSRLPGIAGSAMEKPASGWLLHWSSTTREEEHTWGIFRELVLQHFEASNY
;
A
#
# COMPACT_ATOMS: atom_id res chain seq x y z
N MET A 1 -33.72 -15.84 -16.72
CA MET A 1 -33.78 -15.39 -15.31
C MET A 1 -32.72 -16.16 -14.53
N PRO A 2 -31.84 -15.49 -13.79
CA PRO A 2 -30.90 -16.18 -12.91
C PRO A 2 -31.66 -16.87 -11.76
N THR A 3 -31.16 -18.02 -11.33
CA THR A 3 -31.75 -18.75 -10.20
C THR A 3 -31.31 -18.12 -8.87
N ILE A 4 -32.09 -18.35 -7.79
CA ILE A 4 -31.79 -17.82 -6.46
C ILE A 4 -30.38 -18.24 -5.98
N ALA A 5 -29.91 -19.43 -6.38
CA ALA A 5 -28.57 -19.92 -6.08
C ALA A 5 -27.47 -19.09 -6.80
N GLN A 6 -27.70 -18.70 -8.05
CA GLN A 6 -26.75 -17.85 -8.81
C GLN A 6 -26.65 -16.45 -8.21
N LEU A 7 -27.78 -15.86 -7.81
CA LEU A 7 -27.79 -14.55 -7.16
C LEU A 7 -27.05 -14.55 -5.80
N ARG A 8 -27.16 -15.64 -5.03
CA ARG A 8 -26.41 -15.78 -3.77
C ARG A 8 -24.92 -15.92 -4.00
N ALA A 9 -24.50 -16.75 -4.96
CA ALA A 9 -23.09 -16.89 -5.31
C ALA A 9 -22.47 -15.57 -5.78
N GLU A 10 -23.22 -14.76 -6.55
CA GLU A 10 -22.78 -13.44 -6.99
C GLU A 10 -22.61 -12.48 -5.81
N ILE A 11 -23.54 -12.49 -4.84
CA ILE A 11 -23.46 -11.67 -3.63
C ILE A 11 -22.27 -12.10 -2.77
N ASP A 12 -22.04 -13.40 -2.59
CA ASP A 12 -20.90 -13.91 -1.82
C ASP A 12 -19.57 -13.57 -2.51
N TRP A 13 -19.50 -13.64 -3.84
CA TRP A 13 -18.34 -13.20 -4.62
C TRP A 13 -18.09 -11.70 -4.46
N LEU A 14 -19.13 -10.87 -4.58
CA LEU A 14 -19.03 -9.43 -4.40
C LEU A 14 -18.61 -9.07 -2.97
N ASN A 15 -19.16 -9.74 -1.96
CA ASN A 15 -18.78 -9.53 -0.56
C ASN A 15 -17.33 -9.93 -0.31
N GLN A 16 -16.86 -11.05 -0.89
CA GLN A 16 -15.46 -11.45 -0.81
C GLN A 16 -14.54 -10.46 -1.52
N ALA A 17 -14.92 -9.99 -2.71
CA ALA A 17 -14.16 -9.00 -3.47
C ALA A 17 -14.10 -7.64 -2.74
N MET A 18 -15.19 -7.25 -2.06
CA MET A 18 -15.21 -6.06 -1.20
C MET A 18 -14.35 -6.25 0.04
N ALA A 19 -14.42 -7.40 0.70
CA ALA A 19 -13.59 -7.72 1.88
C ALA A 19 -12.09 -7.67 1.53
N ASP A 20 -11.71 -8.24 0.39
CA ASP A 20 -10.35 -8.16 -0.13
C ASP A 20 -9.96 -6.71 -0.49
N ARG A 21 -10.90 -5.90 -1.01
CA ARG A 21 -10.73 -4.46 -1.29
C ARG A 21 -10.68 -3.56 -0.05
N THR A 22 -11.17 -3.99 1.11
CA THR A 22 -11.14 -3.21 2.35
C THR A 22 -10.04 -3.64 3.32
N ARG A 23 -9.30 -4.71 3.02
CA ARG A 23 -8.23 -5.22 3.91
C ARG A 23 -7.00 -4.29 3.90
N VAL A 24 -7.11 -3.17 4.60
CA VAL A 24 -5.97 -2.38 5.08
C VAL A 24 -5.53 -3.04 6.38
N PRO A 25 -4.31 -3.57 6.47
CA PRO A 25 -3.82 -4.14 7.72
C PRO A 25 -3.89 -3.09 8.84
N SER A 26 -4.48 -3.43 9.98
CA SER A 26 -4.57 -2.50 11.13
C SER A 26 -3.25 -2.35 11.89
N ASN A 27 -2.26 -3.19 11.57
CA ASN A 27 -0.95 -3.27 12.23
C ASN A 27 0.20 -2.75 11.36
N LEU A 28 -0.05 -1.81 10.46
CA LEU A 28 1.02 -1.24 9.65
C LEU A 28 1.97 -0.42 10.54
N PRO A 29 3.29 -0.63 10.45
CA PRO A 29 4.27 0.21 11.13
C PRO A 29 4.15 1.64 10.62
N LYS A 30 4.15 2.60 11.55
CA LYS A 30 4.08 4.02 11.21
C LYS A 30 5.45 4.52 10.77
N TYR A 31 5.47 5.45 9.83
CA TYR A 31 6.69 6.11 9.37
C TYR A 31 6.53 7.62 9.37
N THR A 32 7.39 8.33 10.10
CA THR A 32 7.32 9.79 10.14
C THR A 32 8.27 10.44 9.13
N GLY A 33 9.32 9.74 8.67
CA GLY A 33 10.35 10.29 7.80
C GLY A 33 11.35 11.17 8.54
N LYS A 34 11.54 10.94 9.84
CA LYS A 34 12.51 11.67 10.65
C LYS A 34 13.92 11.10 10.49
N ARG A 35 14.92 11.96 10.71
CA ARG A 35 16.33 11.55 10.74
C ARG A 35 16.54 10.44 11.77
N GLY A 36 17.10 9.31 11.33
CA GLY A 36 17.32 8.12 12.16
C GLY A 36 16.22 7.05 12.06
N GLU A 37 15.11 7.31 11.36
CA GLU A 37 14.22 6.23 10.91
C GLU A 37 14.82 5.60 9.64
N ASP A 38 14.93 4.27 9.64
CA ASP A 38 15.39 3.53 8.48
C ASP A 38 14.21 3.19 7.56
N VAL A 39 14.20 3.80 6.39
CA VAL A 39 13.16 3.60 5.38
C VAL A 39 13.16 2.17 4.80
N ARG A 40 14.33 1.51 4.72
CA ARG A 40 14.43 0.11 4.29
C ARG A 40 13.81 -0.81 5.32
N GLU A 41 14.10 -0.56 6.60
CA GLU A 41 13.50 -1.32 7.69
C GLU A 41 11.97 -1.14 7.69
N TRP A 42 11.49 0.09 7.53
CA TRP A 42 10.06 0.36 7.46
C TRP A 42 9.39 -0.36 6.27
N LEU A 43 9.96 -0.26 5.06
CA LEU A 43 9.43 -0.97 3.89
C LEU A 43 9.41 -2.49 4.10
N PHE A 44 10.45 -3.05 4.70
CA PHE A 44 10.50 -4.48 5.03
C PHE A 44 9.38 -4.88 6.00
N GLN A 45 9.12 -4.08 7.04
CA GLN A 45 8.03 -4.33 7.97
C GLN A 45 6.64 -4.22 7.31
N ILE A 46 6.45 -3.28 6.37
CA ILE A 46 5.23 -3.15 5.56
C ILE A 46 5.01 -4.40 4.69
N GLU A 47 6.04 -4.84 3.97
CA GLU A 47 5.97 -6.06 3.15
C GLU A 47 5.68 -7.31 4.00
N ASN A 48 6.26 -7.38 5.20
CA ASN A 48 5.94 -8.46 6.13
C ASN A 48 4.48 -8.41 6.60
N ALA A 49 3.95 -7.22 6.90
CA ALA A 49 2.53 -7.04 7.23
C ALA A 49 1.61 -7.45 6.07
N TYR A 50 1.99 -7.19 4.82
CA TYR A 50 1.26 -7.66 3.64
C TYR A 50 1.25 -9.18 3.54
N ARG A 51 2.40 -9.84 3.72
CA ARG A 51 2.50 -11.31 3.73
C ARG A 51 1.64 -11.94 4.82
N ILE A 52 1.68 -11.42 6.04
CA ILE A 52 0.85 -11.92 7.17
C ILE A 52 -0.64 -11.77 6.86
N ASN A 53 -1.04 -10.72 6.15
CA ASN A 53 -2.41 -10.48 5.73
C ASN A 53 -2.81 -11.19 4.44
N ASN A 54 -1.98 -12.10 3.92
CA ASN A 54 -2.19 -12.80 2.65
C ASN A 54 -2.39 -11.86 1.45
N ILE A 55 -1.78 -10.67 1.51
CA ILE A 55 -1.79 -9.69 0.42
C ILE A 55 -0.62 -10.04 -0.50
N GLN A 56 -0.92 -10.49 -1.71
CA GLN A 56 0.09 -10.75 -2.73
C GLN A 56 0.86 -9.47 -3.08
N ILE A 57 2.18 -9.52 -2.89
CA ILE A 57 3.09 -8.41 -3.20
C ILE A 57 3.54 -8.59 -4.64
N GLU A 58 3.01 -7.76 -5.51
CA GLU A 58 3.39 -7.71 -6.93
C GLU A 58 3.77 -6.28 -7.27
N ASP A 59 4.84 -6.13 -8.04
CA ASP A 59 5.37 -4.82 -8.38
C ASP A 59 4.37 -3.97 -9.17
N THR A 60 3.53 -4.61 -9.99
CA THR A 60 2.48 -3.97 -10.80
C THR A 60 1.25 -3.59 -9.99
N ARG A 61 1.14 -3.98 -8.72
CA ARG A 61 -0.09 -3.82 -7.93
C ARG A 61 -0.24 -2.38 -7.45
N SER A 62 -1.20 -1.68 -8.04
CA SER A 62 -1.42 -0.25 -7.77
C SER A 62 -2.05 0.10 -6.43
N ARG A 63 -2.54 -0.90 -5.69
CA ARG A 63 -3.16 -0.69 -4.38
C ARG A 63 -2.17 -0.68 -3.21
N LEU A 64 -1.00 -1.29 -3.38
CA LEU A 64 0.00 -1.39 -2.31
C LEU A 64 0.60 -0.03 -1.90
N PRO A 65 0.88 0.90 -2.82
CA PRO A 65 1.32 2.25 -2.47
C PRO A 65 0.31 2.98 -1.57
N GLY A 66 -0.99 2.88 -1.87
CA GLY A 66 -2.03 3.53 -1.07
C GLY A 66 -2.17 2.94 0.34
N ILE A 67 -2.03 1.61 0.48
CA ILE A 67 -2.04 0.94 1.78
C ILE A 67 -0.80 1.34 2.59
N ALA A 68 0.39 1.34 2.00
CA ALA A 68 1.62 1.74 2.67
C ALA A 68 1.57 3.22 3.07
N GLY A 69 1.07 4.06 2.16
CA GLY A 69 0.87 5.48 2.36
C GLY A 69 -0.06 5.82 3.52
N SER A 70 -1.06 4.97 3.81
CA SER A 70 -1.93 5.14 4.99
C SER A 70 -1.19 5.06 6.33
N ALA A 71 0.00 4.44 6.35
CA ALA A 71 0.85 4.33 7.53
C ALA A 71 1.94 5.42 7.60
N MET A 72 2.04 6.29 6.59
CA MET A 72 2.95 7.43 6.60
C MET A 72 2.32 8.59 7.39
N GLU A 73 2.97 9.01 8.46
CA GLU A 73 2.58 10.16 9.27
C GLU A 73 3.33 11.43 8.83
N LYS A 74 2.97 12.59 9.41
CA LYS A 74 3.68 13.85 9.13
C LYS A 74 5.10 13.79 9.70
N PRO A 75 6.15 14.25 8.97
CA PRO A 75 6.12 14.91 7.66
C PRO A 75 6.03 14.00 6.41
N ALA A 76 6.33 12.70 6.51
CA ALA A 76 6.38 11.78 5.36
C ALA A 76 5.09 11.73 4.52
N SER A 77 3.92 11.90 5.12
CA SER A 77 2.64 11.98 4.40
C SER A 77 2.60 13.11 3.36
N GLY A 78 3.37 14.19 3.55
CA GLY A 78 3.47 15.30 2.60
C GLY A 78 4.18 14.88 1.31
N TRP A 79 5.21 14.04 1.41
CA TRP A 79 5.88 13.46 0.25
C TRP A 79 4.94 12.53 -0.53
N LEU A 80 4.14 11.70 0.16
CA LEU A 80 3.17 10.81 -0.48
C LEU A 80 2.17 11.60 -1.35
N LEU A 81 1.65 12.71 -0.82
CA LEU A 81 0.74 13.58 -1.55
C LEU A 81 1.42 14.17 -2.79
N HIS A 82 2.65 14.65 -2.65
CA HIS A 82 3.43 15.15 -3.77
C HIS A 82 3.65 14.07 -4.83
N TRP A 83 4.16 12.89 -4.44
CA TRP A 83 4.35 11.74 -5.32
C TRP A 83 3.08 11.39 -6.09
N SER A 84 1.95 11.24 -5.39
CA SER A 84 0.65 10.89 -6.00
C SER A 84 0.13 11.93 -7.00
N SER A 85 0.58 13.18 -6.88
CA SER A 85 0.19 14.28 -7.77
C SER A 85 1.12 14.45 -8.97
N THR A 86 2.38 14.01 -8.86
CA THR A 86 3.42 14.18 -9.89
C THR A 86 3.63 12.94 -10.75
N THR A 87 3.28 11.77 -10.23
CA THR A 87 3.44 10.49 -10.91
C THR A 87 2.18 10.17 -11.73
N ARG A 88 2.35 9.56 -12.91
CA ARG A 88 1.20 9.15 -13.74
C ARG A 88 0.46 8.00 -13.05
N GLU A 89 -0.86 7.90 -13.24
CA GLU A 89 -1.65 6.82 -12.62
C GLU A 89 -1.14 5.41 -12.99
N GLU A 90 -0.67 5.25 -14.22
CA GLU A 90 -0.04 4.01 -14.72
C GLU A 90 1.23 3.62 -13.95
N GLU A 91 1.89 4.60 -13.36
CA GLU A 91 3.14 4.48 -12.60
C GLU A 91 2.89 4.37 -11.09
N HIS A 92 1.64 4.42 -10.63
CA HIS A 92 1.26 4.19 -9.23
C HIS A 92 1.34 2.72 -8.84
N THR A 93 2.47 2.08 -9.13
CA THR A 93 2.75 0.67 -8.89
C THR A 93 3.62 0.49 -7.65
N TRP A 94 3.60 -0.70 -7.05
CA TRP A 94 4.41 -0.99 -5.86
C TRP A 94 5.92 -0.87 -6.14
N GLY A 95 6.36 -1.31 -7.31
CA GLY A 95 7.77 -1.22 -7.71
C GLY A 95 8.28 0.23 -7.72
N ILE A 96 7.55 1.12 -8.40
CA ILE A 96 7.91 2.53 -8.54
C ILE A 96 7.81 3.26 -7.19
N PHE A 97 6.79 2.95 -6.38
CA PHE A 97 6.66 3.51 -5.05
C PHE A 97 7.87 3.18 -4.17
N ARG A 98 8.32 1.92 -4.12
CA ARG A 98 9.51 1.53 -3.35
C ARG A 98 10.76 2.28 -3.79
N GLU A 99 11.00 2.34 -5.10
CA GLU A 99 12.18 3.02 -5.65
C GLU A 99 12.22 4.49 -5.23
N LEU A 100 11.10 5.21 -5.39
CA LEU A 100 11.03 6.64 -5.10
C LEU A 100 11.02 6.95 -3.59
N VAL A 101 10.40 6.09 -2.77
CA VAL A 101 10.48 6.17 -1.30
C VAL A 101 11.93 6.06 -0.85
N LEU A 102 12.64 5.03 -1.33
CA LEU A 102 14.05 4.81 -0.98
C LEU A 102 14.90 6.00 -1.44
N GLN A 103 14.74 6.45 -2.69
CA GLN A 103 15.48 7.58 -3.22
C GLN A 103 15.29 8.86 -2.40
N HIS A 104 14.06 9.16 -1.97
CA HIS A 104 13.78 10.39 -1.22
C HIS A 104 14.28 10.32 0.23
N PHE A 105 13.96 9.24 0.94
CA PHE A 105 14.21 9.15 2.38
C PHE A 105 15.60 8.61 2.73
N GLU A 106 16.24 7.80 1.89
CA GLU A 106 17.66 7.44 2.11
C GLU A 106 18.56 8.65 1.88
N ALA A 107 18.31 9.44 0.83
CA ALA A 107 19.04 10.67 0.57
C ALA A 107 18.87 11.71 1.70
N SER A 108 17.73 11.68 2.40
CA SER A 108 17.43 12.57 3.53
C SER A 108 18.05 12.13 4.86
N ASN A 109 18.66 10.95 4.94
CA ASN A 109 19.29 10.41 6.15
C ASN A 109 20.78 10.81 6.31
N TYR A 110 21.37 11.47 5.31
CA TYR A 110 22.71 12.08 5.37
C TYR A 110 22.62 13.54 5.82
#